data_AF-A0A2N1GP69-F1
#
_entry.id   AF-A0A2N1GP69-F1
#
_cell.length_a   1.000
_cell.length_b   1.000
_cell.length_c   1.000
_cell.angle_alpha   90.00
_cell.angle_beta   90.00
_cell.angle_gamma   90.00
#
_symmetry.space_group_name_H-M   'P 1'
#
loop_
_entity.id
_entity.type
_entity.pdbx_description
1 polymer ?
#
loop_
_entity_poly.entity_id
_entity_poly.type
_entity_poly.pdbx_seq_one_letter_code
_entity_poly.pdbx_strand_id
1 'polypeptide(L)' 'MTGTLKTNAGVVEDLRDAQDILVLLAMSLALIASPSTHIAVARVTAMFAQHTAMAWADLLGDVIAEQEAFQ' A
#
# COMPACT_ATOMS: atom_id res chain seq x y z
N MET A 1 -23.00 22.73 4.58
CA MET A 1 -21.58 22.96 4.20
C MET A 1 -20.58 22.17 5.06
N THR A 2 -21.02 21.28 5.95
CA THR A 2 -20.13 20.47 6.83
C THR A 2 -19.85 19.05 6.31
N GLY A 3 -20.66 18.54 5.37
CA GLY A 3 -20.48 17.20 4.80
C GLY A 3 -19.25 17.06 3.91
N THR A 4 -19.02 18.03 3.01
CA THR A 4 -17.91 17.98 2.03
C THR A 4 -16.53 18.04 2.69
N LEU A 5 -16.37 18.80 3.77
CA LEU A 5 -15.10 18.89 4.51
C LEU A 5 -14.76 17.57 5.23
N LYS A 6 -15.77 16.86 5.75
CA LYS A 6 -15.58 15.58 6.44
C LYS A 6 -15.22 14.45 5.48
N THR A 7 -15.78 14.47 4.27
CA THR A 7 -15.43 13.52 3.19
C THR A 7 -14.00 13.72 2.70
N ASN A 8 -13.59 14.98 2.44
CA ASN A 8 -12.23 15.25 1.97
C ASN A 8 -11.16 14.90 3.01
N ALA A 9 -11.44 15.13 4.30
CA ALA A 9 -10.52 14.75 5.37
C ALA A 9 -10.31 13.22 5.44
N GLY A 10 -11.36 12.42 5.24
CA GLY A 10 -11.25 10.97 5.17
C GLY A 10 -10.41 10.50 3.97
N VAL A 11 -10.71 11.04 2.78
CA VAL A 11 -9.96 10.71 1.55
C VAL A 11 -8.47 11.05 1.67
N VAL A 12 -8.13 12.18 2.31
CA VAL A 12 -6.72 12.56 2.53
C VAL A 12 -6.00 11.60 3.48
N GLU A 13 -6.69 11.06 4.48
CA GLU A 13 -6.13 10.08 5.39
C GLU A 13 -5.87 8.74 4.68
N ASP A 14 -6.83 8.26 3.88
CA ASP A 14 -6.66 7.04 3.09
C ASP A 14 -5.49 7.16 2.10
N LEU A 15 -5.30 8.35 1.49
CA LEU A 15 -4.16 8.63 0.62
C LEU A 15 -2.82 8.63 1.37
N ARG A 16 -2.81 9.06 2.64
CA ARG A 16 -1.61 9.03 3.49
C ARG A 16 -1.23 7.59 3.86
N ASP A 17 -2.21 6.79 4.25
CA ASP A 17 -1.99 5.38 4.55
C ASP A 17 -1.40 4.64 3.34
N ALA A 18 -1.98 4.86 2.14
CA ALA A 18 -1.45 4.30 0.90
C ALA A 18 -0.01 4.79 0.60
N GLN A 19 0.27 6.08 0.84
CA GLN A 19 1.62 6.64 0.69
C GLN A 19 2.62 5.95 1.65
N ASP A 20 2.27 5.78 2.91
CA ASP A 20 3.15 5.15 3.91
C ASP A 20 3.50 3.71 3.52
N ILE A 21 2.54 2.96 2.98
CA ILE A 21 2.78 1.61 2.47
C ILE A 21 3.68 1.60 1.24
N LEU A 22 3.47 2.54 0.31
CA LEU A 22 4.36 2.69 -0.84
C LEU A 22 5.80 3.03 -0.41
N VAL A 23 5.97 3.85 0.62
CA VAL A 23 7.29 4.15 1.21
C VAL A 23 7.90 2.89 1.82
N LEU A 24 7.15 2.13 2.61
CA LEU A 24 7.61 0.88 3.21
C LEU A 24 7.99 -0.18 2.16
N LEU A 25 7.22 -0.28 1.08
CA LEU A 25 7.54 -1.12 -0.07
C LEU A 25 8.84 -0.66 -0.74
N ALA A 26 8.99 0.64 -1.03
CA ALA A 26 10.20 1.18 -1.62
C ALA A 26 11.44 0.92 -0.75
N MET A 27 11.33 1.07 0.57
CA MET A 27 12.40 0.73 1.51
C MET A 27 12.72 -0.76 1.51
N SER A 28 11.70 -1.62 1.45
CA SER A 28 11.86 -3.06 1.33
C SER A 28 12.61 -3.44 0.05
N LEU A 29 12.24 -2.83 -1.08
CA LEU A 29 12.94 -3.01 -2.36
C LEU A 29 14.41 -2.57 -2.28
N ALA A 30 14.70 -1.43 -1.65
CA ALA A 30 16.07 -0.97 -1.43
C ALA A 30 16.89 -1.95 -0.58
N LEU A 31 16.28 -2.50 0.49
CA LEU A 31 16.91 -3.53 1.32
C LEU A 31 17.20 -4.82 0.55
N ILE A 32 16.25 -5.29 -0.27
CA ILE A 32 16.39 -6.51 -1.07
C ILE A 32 17.49 -6.35 -2.13
N ALA A 33 17.55 -5.20 -2.79
CA ALA A 33 18.52 -4.91 -3.85
C ALA A 33 19.93 -4.63 -3.32
N SER A 34 20.08 -4.35 -2.02
CA SER A 34 21.37 -4.00 -1.44
C SER A 34 22.32 -5.22 -1.42
N PRO A 35 23.55 -5.10 -1.95
CA PRO A 35 24.54 -6.18 -1.95
C PRO A 35 25.07 -6.51 -0.56
N SER A 36 24.87 -5.64 0.43
CA SER A 36 25.24 -5.87 1.83
C SER A 36 24.18 -6.65 2.61
N THR A 37 22.98 -6.86 2.05
CA THR A 37 21.91 -7.58 2.73
C THR A 37 22.14 -9.08 2.63
N HIS A 38 22.10 -9.77 3.78
CA HIS A 38 22.21 -11.22 3.82
C HIS A 38 21.06 -11.89 3.04
N ILE A 39 21.36 -12.90 2.21
CA ILE A 39 20.40 -13.50 1.27
C ILE A 39 19.12 -14.02 1.94
N ALA A 40 19.22 -14.56 3.15
CA ALA A 40 18.05 -15.02 3.90
C ALA A 40 17.13 -13.86 4.29
N VAL A 41 17.70 -12.71 4.70
CA VAL A 41 16.94 -11.51 5.05
C VAL A 41 16.26 -10.95 3.81
N ALA A 42 17.00 -10.82 2.70
CA ALA A 42 16.43 -10.34 1.44
C ALA A 42 15.24 -11.19 0.97
N ARG A 43 15.31 -12.52 1.09
CA ARG A 43 14.21 -13.42 0.71
C ARG A 43 12.98 -13.27 1.61
N VAL A 44 13.19 -13.18 2.92
CA VAL A 44 12.09 -13.00 3.87
C VAL A 44 11.43 -11.64 3.66
N THR A 45 12.22 -10.57 3.51
CA THR A 45 11.71 -9.23 3.18
C THR A 45 10.96 -9.22 1.86
N ALA A 46 11.46 -9.91 0.83
CA ALA A 46 10.77 -10.02 -0.46
C ALA A 46 9.42 -10.72 -0.33
N MET A 47 9.34 -11.82 0.43
CA MET A 47 8.08 -12.52 0.69
C MET A 47 7.08 -11.60 1.40
N PHE A 48 7.50 -10.88 2.45
CA PHE A 48 6.62 -9.94 3.14
C PHE A 48 6.15 -8.81 2.22
N ALA A 49 7.07 -8.17 1.48
CA ALA A 49 6.73 -7.11 0.54
C ALA A 49 5.73 -7.59 -0.53
N GLN A 50 5.91 -8.80 -1.06
CA GLN A 50 4.99 -9.41 -2.03
C GLN A 50 3.61 -9.68 -1.42
N HIS A 51 3.54 -10.26 -0.21
CA HIS A 51 2.25 -10.49 0.45
C HIS A 51 1.52 -9.20 0.77
N THR A 52 2.22 -8.17 1.26
CA THR A 52 1.62 -6.86 1.49
C THR A 52 1.10 -6.26 0.19
N ALA A 53 1.89 -6.30 -0.90
CA ALA A 53 1.45 -5.77 -2.19
C ALA A 53 0.21 -6.50 -2.73
N MET A 54 0.14 -7.83 -2.61
CA MET A 54 -1.03 -8.60 -3.05
C MET A 54 -2.28 -8.28 -2.22
N ALA A 55 -2.16 -8.23 -0.88
CA ALA A 55 -3.29 -7.89 -0.02
C ALA A 55 -3.84 -6.48 -0.31
N TRP A 56 -2.95 -5.52 -0.61
CA TRP A 56 -3.36 -4.17 -1.03
C TRP A 56 -3.99 -4.15 -2.42
N ALA A 57 -3.50 -4.96 -3.35
CA ALA A 57 -4.11 -5.09 -4.68
C ALA A 57 -5.54 -5.65 -4.60
N ASP A 58 -5.77 -6.66 -3.76
CA ASP A 58 -7.10 -7.23 -3.55
C ASP A 58 -8.06 -6.20 -2.94
N LEU A 59 -7.64 -5.51 -1.87
CA LEU A 59 -8.46 -4.46 -1.22
C LEU A 59 -8.81 -3.33 -2.20
N LEU A 60 -7.83 -2.85 -2.98
CA LEU A 60 -8.07 -1.83 -4.00
C LEU A 60 -9.02 -2.33 -5.09
N GLY A 61 -8.89 -3.60 -5.50
CA GLY A 61 -9.80 -4.23 -6.45
C GLY A 61 -11.25 -4.20 -5.96
N ASP A 62 -11.48 -4.55 -4.68
CA ASP A 62 -12.80 -4.52 -4.06
C ASP A 62 -13.36 -3.09 -4.00
N VAL A 63 -12.56 -2.10 -3.59
CA VAL A 63 -12.98 -0.68 -3.54
C VAL A 63 -13.33 -0.14 -4.93
N ILE A 64 -12.54 -0.49 -5.95
CA ILE A 64 -12.81 -0.08 -7.34
C ILE A 64 -14.13 -0.69 -7.82
N ALA A 65 -14.34 -1.98 -7.59
CA ALA A 65 -15.57 -2.68 -7.99
C ALA A 65 -16.81 -2.10 -7.28
N GLU A 66 -16.70 -1.75 -6.00
CA GLU A 66 -17.76 -1.04 -5.28
C GLU A 66 -18.06 0.32 -5.94
N GLN A 67 -17.04 1.14 -6.24
CA GLN A 67 -17.24 2.43 -6.89
C GLN A 67 -17.90 2.32 -8.26
N GLU A 68 -17.52 1.33 -9.07
CA GLU A 68 -18.14 1.06 -10.37
C GLU A 68 -19.61 0.63 -10.24
N ALA A 69 -19.98 -0.12 -9.21
CA ALA A 69 -21.36 -0.55 -8.98
C ALA A 69 -22.29 0.59 -8.51
N PHE A 70 -21.72 1.67 -7.95
CA PHE A 70 -22.46 2.88 -7.58
C PHE A 70 -22.53 3.93 -8.70
N GLN A 71 -21.89 3.70 -9.86
CA GLN A 71 -22.02 4.51 -11.07
C GLN A 71 -23.16 4.05 -11.97
#